data_AF-A0A2S9BKS6-F1
#
_entry.id   AF-A0A2S9BKS6-F1
#
_cell.length_a   1.000
_cell.length_b   1.000
_cell.length_c   1.000
_cell.angle_alpha   90.00
_cell.angle_beta   90.00
_cell.angle_gamma   90.00
#
_symmetry.space_group_name_H-M   'P 1'
#
loop_
_entity.id
_entity.type
_entity.pdbx_description
1 polymer ?
#
loop_
_entity_poly.entity_id
_entity_poly.type
_entity_poly.pdbx_seq_one_letter_code
_entity_poly.pdbx_strand_id
1 'polypeptide(L)'
;MTDERPDVSALNSAVGTELFVLQSAASSTISEAGTRSSIYLSTLSSGLVAIGFAANSPALIGILAFTVLPAIFALGWFTVVRLVDTSVENITARRRMERIREYFVSLHPRGSELIALDAPQSGELGVRYARSSFLFTMASMVGAVNAVLGGALVTLALVGVFGVSELPAQTAGIVIGALLLTATLIYERRRIRAAT
;
A
#
# COMPACT_ATOMS: atom_id res chain seq x y z
N MET A 1 -19.99 -44.48 21.31
CA MET A 1 -19.52 -44.42 19.90
C MET A 1 -20.51 -43.59 19.05
N THR A 2 -20.93 -42.40 19.51
CA THR A 2 -21.95 -41.56 18.84
C THR A 2 -21.92 -40.09 19.32
N ASP A 3 -20.77 -39.44 19.45
CA ASP A 3 -20.72 -38.00 19.81
C ASP A 3 -19.86 -37.13 18.88
N GLU A 4 -19.26 -37.70 17.84
CA GLU A 4 -18.24 -37.03 17.01
C GLU A 4 -18.82 -36.28 15.79
N ARG A 5 -20.04 -36.66 15.34
CA ARG A 5 -20.71 -36.04 14.18
C ARG A 5 -21.23 -34.61 14.39
N PRO A 6 -21.82 -34.23 15.54
CA PRO A 6 -22.25 -32.84 15.75
C PRO A 6 -21.07 -31.88 15.82
N ASP A 7 -19.93 -32.30 16.37
CA ASP A 7 -18.74 -31.47 16.53
C ASP A 7 -18.06 -31.16 15.18
N VAL A 8 -17.93 -32.16 14.29
CA VAL A 8 -17.39 -31.97 12.93
C VAL A 8 -18.30 -31.07 12.08
N SER A 9 -19.62 -31.21 12.20
CA SER A 9 -20.56 -30.33 11.49
C SER A 9 -20.48 -28.89 12.00
N ALA A 10 -20.40 -28.70 13.33
CA ALA A 10 -20.24 -27.37 13.94
C ALA A 10 -18.91 -26.73 13.54
N LEU A 11 -17.82 -27.50 13.54
CA LEU A 11 -16.51 -27.05 13.08
C LEU A 11 -16.54 -26.63 11.61
N ASN A 12 -17.12 -27.43 10.73
CA ASN A 12 -17.21 -27.09 9.30
C ASN A 12 -18.02 -25.80 9.07
N SER A 13 -19.12 -25.59 9.81
CA SER A 13 -19.89 -24.35 9.77
C SER A 13 -19.10 -23.15 10.31
N ALA A 14 -18.34 -23.33 11.40
CA ALA A 14 -17.50 -22.29 11.99
C ALA A 14 -16.35 -21.90 11.04
N VAL A 15 -15.66 -22.87 10.45
CA VAL A 15 -14.58 -22.64 9.47
C VAL A 15 -15.10 -22.00 8.18
N GLY A 16 -16.29 -22.39 7.71
CA GLY A 16 -16.96 -21.73 6.59
C GLY A 16 -17.29 -20.26 6.89
N THR A 17 -17.73 -19.98 8.12
CA THR A 17 -17.97 -18.60 8.58
C THR A 17 -16.68 -17.80 8.67
N GLU A 18 -15.62 -18.38 9.23
CA GLU A 18 -14.29 -17.76 9.32
C GLU A 18 -13.75 -17.42 7.92
N LEU A 19 -13.90 -18.30 6.93
CA LEU A 19 -13.51 -18.02 5.55
C LEU A 19 -14.23 -16.79 4.99
N PHE A 20 -15.54 -16.66 5.23
CA PHE A 20 -16.32 -15.49 4.80
C PHE A 20 -15.90 -14.22 5.53
N VAL A 21 -15.63 -14.29 6.84
CA VAL A 21 -15.12 -13.16 7.62
C VAL A 21 -13.75 -12.70 7.11
N LEU A 22 -12.83 -13.63 6.84
CA LEU A 22 -11.51 -13.33 6.29
C LEU A 22 -11.60 -12.71 4.88
N GLN A 23 -12.49 -13.21 4.03
CA GLN A 23 -12.74 -12.65 2.70
C GLN A 23 -13.31 -11.22 2.80
N SER A 24 -14.27 -11.00 3.71
CA SER A 24 -14.84 -9.68 3.97
C SER A 24 -13.78 -8.71 4.48
N ALA A 25 -12.96 -9.12 5.46
CA ALA A 25 -11.83 -8.33 5.95
C ALA A 25 -10.83 -7.99 4.84
N ALA A 26 -10.44 -8.97 4.00
CA ALA A 26 -9.55 -8.74 2.87
C ALA A 26 -10.13 -7.71 1.88
N SER A 27 -11.40 -7.83 1.51
CA SER A 27 -12.05 -6.85 0.61
C SER A 27 -12.16 -5.45 1.23
N SER A 28 -12.43 -5.35 2.54
CA SER A 28 -12.45 -4.10 3.28
C SER A 28 -11.08 -3.40 3.26
N THR A 29 -10.00 -4.14 3.52
CA THR A 29 -8.63 -3.58 3.50
C THR A 29 -8.21 -3.09 2.11
N ILE A 30 -8.61 -3.80 1.04
CA ILE A 30 -8.38 -3.37 -0.35
C ILE A 30 -9.15 -2.09 -0.65
N SER A 31 -10.42 -2.01 -0.23
CA SER A 31 -11.26 -0.81 -0.40
C SER A 31 -10.66 0.39 0.34
N GLU A 32 -10.26 0.21 1.62
CA GLU A 32 -9.61 1.26 2.40
C GLU A 32 -8.33 1.77 1.71
N ALA A 33 -7.49 0.85 1.22
CA ALA A 33 -6.27 1.19 0.50
C ALA A 33 -6.56 2.03 -0.76
N GLY A 34 -7.57 1.63 -1.54
CA GLY A 34 -8.02 2.36 -2.72
C GLY A 34 -8.55 3.76 -2.38
N THR A 35 -9.42 3.87 -1.38
CA THR A 35 -9.98 5.15 -0.93
C THR A 35 -8.88 6.11 -0.45
N ARG A 36 -7.94 5.65 0.39
CA ARG A 36 -6.84 6.49 0.87
C ARG A 36 -5.93 6.98 -0.25
N SER A 37 -5.61 6.10 -1.20
CA SER A 37 -4.81 6.47 -2.38
C SER A 37 -5.52 7.53 -3.22
N SER A 38 -6.82 7.37 -3.47
CA SER A 38 -7.63 8.35 -4.20
C SER A 38 -7.73 9.69 -3.48
N ILE A 39 -7.92 9.70 -2.15
CA ILE A 39 -7.96 10.93 -1.35
C ILE A 39 -6.61 11.65 -1.43
N TYR A 40 -5.50 10.93 -1.33
CA TYR A 40 -4.17 11.52 -1.45
C TYR A 40 -3.96 12.15 -2.84
N LEU A 41 -4.23 11.40 -3.91
CA LEU A 41 -4.02 11.88 -5.28
C LEU A 41 -4.95 13.03 -5.65
N SER A 42 -6.21 12.99 -5.21
CA SER A 42 -7.15 14.10 -5.43
C SER A 42 -6.72 15.35 -4.67
N THR A 43 -6.29 15.21 -3.42
CA THR A 43 -5.78 16.34 -2.61
C THR A 43 -4.51 16.93 -3.23
N LEU A 44 -3.57 16.09 -3.67
CA LEU A 44 -2.36 16.52 -4.37
C LEU A 44 -2.71 17.27 -5.66
N SER A 45 -3.58 16.70 -6.50
CA SER A 45 -4.01 17.34 -7.74
C SER A 45 -4.69 18.68 -7.48
N SER A 46 -5.65 18.75 -6.55
CA SER A 46 -6.35 19.99 -6.20
C SER A 46 -5.40 21.04 -5.62
N GLY A 47 -4.43 20.63 -4.80
CA GLY A 47 -3.39 21.52 -4.28
C GLY A 47 -2.52 22.11 -5.39
N LEU A 48 -2.09 21.30 -6.34
CA LEU A 48 -1.33 21.76 -7.51
C LEU A 48 -2.15 22.69 -8.40
N VAL A 49 -3.45 22.40 -8.61
CA VAL A 49 -4.37 23.29 -9.35
C VAL A 49 -4.51 24.64 -8.64
N ALA A 50 -4.68 24.65 -7.31
CA ALA A 50 -4.77 25.88 -6.53
C ALA A 50 -3.50 26.74 -6.64
N ILE A 51 -2.32 26.10 -6.57
CA ILE A 51 -1.03 26.78 -6.80
C ILE A 51 -0.94 27.30 -8.24
N GLY A 52 -1.42 26.53 -9.23
CA GLY A 52 -1.47 26.93 -10.63
C GLY A 52 -2.32 28.19 -10.87
N PHE A 53 -3.43 28.35 -10.16
CA PHE A 53 -4.23 29.59 -10.23
C PHE A 53 -3.49 30.81 -9.70
N ALA A 54 -2.48 30.63 -8.84
CA ALA A 54 -1.63 31.72 -8.35
C ALA A 54 -0.47 32.09 -9.30
N ALA A 55 -0.37 31.48 -10.50
CA ALA A 55 0.78 31.62 -11.41
C ALA A 55 1.18 33.08 -11.74
N ASN A 56 0.25 34.02 -11.74
CA ASN A 56 0.52 35.44 -12.04
C ASN A 56 1.00 36.25 -10.83
N SER A 57 1.10 35.65 -9.64
CA SER A 57 1.51 36.33 -8.41
C SER A 57 2.58 35.52 -7.67
N PRO A 58 3.87 35.85 -7.85
CA PRO A 58 4.98 35.12 -7.23
C PRO A 58 4.86 34.99 -5.70
N ALA A 59 4.33 36.03 -5.03
CA ALA A 59 4.10 36.02 -3.59
C ALA A 59 3.05 34.96 -3.18
N LEU A 60 1.93 34.87 -3.91
CA LEU A 60 0.89 33.88 -3.64
C LEU A 60 1.35 32.46 -3.95
N ILE A 61 2.14 32.25 -5.01
CA ILE A 61 2.74 30.93 -5.32
C ILE A 61 3.59 30.46 -4.15
N GLY A 62 4.48 31.29 -3.63
CA GLY A 62 5.34 30.94 -2.50
C GLY A 62 4.52 30.58 -1.26
N ILE A 63 3.55 31.42 -0.90
CA ILE A 63 2.67 31.18 0.26
C ILE A 63 1.90 29.87 0.12
N LEU A 64 1.26 29.62 -1.03
CA LEU A 64 0.48 28.40 -1.25
C LEU A 64 1.39 27.17 -1.32
N ALA A 65 2.54 27.25 -2.00
CA ALA A 65 3.46 26.13 -2.09
C ALA A 65 3.98 25.72 -0.72
N PHE A 66 4.43 26.66 0.11
CA PHE A 66 4.98 26.37 1.44
C PHE A 66 3.93 26.07 2.52
N THR A 67 2.64 26.26 2.24
CA THR A 67 1.55 25.88 3.15
C THR A 67 0.90 24.55 2.75
N VAL A 68 0.58 24.40 1.47
CA VAL A 68 -0.19 23.26 0.95
C VAL A 68 0.72 22.03 0.75
N LEU A 69 1.87 22.20 0.08
CA LEU A 69 2.71 21.04 -0.28
C LEU A 69 3.26 20.29 0.94
N PRO A 70 3.73 20.94 2.03
CA PRO A 70 4.18 20.23 3.23
C PRO A 70 3.04 19.45 3.91
N ALA A 71 1.84 20.01 3.96
CA ALA A 71 0.67 19.33 4.52
C ALA A 71 0.30 18.08 3.69
N ILE A 72 0.34 18.19 2.37
CA ILE A 72 0.08 17.05 1.46
C ILE A 72 1.21 16.01 1.56
N PHE A 73 2.46 16.43 1.72
CA PHE A 73 3.58 15.51 1.91
C PHE A 73 3.43 14.68 3.20
N ALA A 74 3.01 15.33 4.29
CA ALA A 74 2.70 14.64 5.54
C ALA A 74 1.52 13.66 5.38
N LEU A 75 0.45 14.08 4.69
CA LEU A 75 -0.68 13.21 4.34
C LEU A 75 -0.24 11.98 3.53
N GLY A 76 0.69 12.17 2.58
CA GLY A 76 1.27 11.08 1.80
C GLY A 76 2.00 10.06 2.67
N TRP A 77 2.75 10.51 3.68
CA TRP A 77 3.41 9.60 4.62
C TRP A 77 2.41 8.79 5.45
N PHE A 78 1.36 9.43 5.98
CA PHE A 78 0.29 8.71 6.69
C PHE A 78 -0.42 7.70 5.80
N THR A 79 -0.60 8.05 4.52
CA THR A 79 -1.19 7.15 3.52
C THR A 79 -0.29 5.94 3.28
N VAL A 80 1.02 6.15 3.06
CA VAL A 80 1.99 5.07 2.86
C VAL A 80 2.02 4.11 4.05
N VAL A 81 2.11 4.63 5.28
CA VAL A 81 2.16 3.78 6.49
C VAL A 81 0.93 2.88 6.56
N ARG A 82 -0.27 3.45 6.35
CA ARG A 82 -1.50 2.67 6.42
C ARG A 82 -1.64 1.68 5.25
N LEU A 83 -1.16 2.03 4.05
CA LEU A 83 -1.13 1.11 2.91
C LEU A 83 -0.21 -0.10 3.14
N VAL A 84 0.90 0.10 3.85
CA VAL A 84 1.78 -1.00 4.25
C VAL A 84 1.08 -1.90 5.28
N ASP A 85 0.38 -1.32 6.25
CA ASP A 85 -0.37 -2.09 7.25
C ASP A 85 -1.51 -2.90 6.61
N THR A 86 -2.33 -2.30 5.74
CA THR A 86 -3.39 -3.04 5.04
C THR A 86 -2.85 -4.14 4.13
N SER A 87 -1.65 -3.95 3.56
CA SER A 87 -0.97 -5.00 2.79
C SER A 87 -0.59 -6.19 3.67
N VAL A 88 -0.08 -5.94 4.88
CA VAL A 88 0.24 -6.99 5.85
C VAL A 88 -1.01 -7.71 6.35
N GLU A 89 -2.08 -6.97 6.66
CA GLU A 89 -3.38 -7.53 7.05
C GLU A 89 -3.93 -8.47 5.95
N ASN A 90 -3.88 -8.03 4.69
CA ASN A 90 -4.35 -8.81 3.55
C ASN A 90 -3.50 -10.07 3.31
N ILE A 91 -2.17 -10.00 3.43
CA ILE A 91 -1.28 -11.19 3.36
C ILE A 91 -1.64 -12.19 4.46
N THR A 92 -1.87 -11.70 5.68
CA THR A 92 -2.21 -12.56 6.82
C THR A 92 -3.57 -13.22 6.63
N ALA A 93 -4.57 -12.47 6.15
CA ALA A 93 -5.89 -13.01 5.83
C ALA A 93 -5.80 -14.10 4.77
N ARG A 94 -5.05 -13.86 3.68
CA ARG A 94 -4.84 -14.83 2.59
C ARG A 94 -4.23 -16.14 3.08
N ARG A 95 -3.16 -16.09 3.86
CA ARG A 95 -2.53 -17.28 4.45
C ARG A 95 -3.47 -18.09 5.35
N ARG A 96 -4.40 -17.43 6.06
CA ARG A 96 -5.41 -18.12 6.87
C ARG A 96 -6.48 -18.75 5.99
N MET A 97 -6.92 -18.05 4.93
CA MET A 97 -7.84 -18.60 3.94
C MET A 97 -7.23 -19.82 3.22
N GLU A 98 -5.94 -19.78 2.86
CA GLU A 98 -5.22 -20.92 2.27
C GLU A 98 -5.25 -22.15 3.19
N ARG A 99 -4.92 -22.00 4.48
CA ARG A 99 -5.00 -23.10 5.46
C ARG A 99 -6.41 -23.68 5.60
N ILE A 100 -7.44 -22.83 5.56
CA ILE A 100 -8.84 -23.28 5.57
C ILE A 100 -9.16 -24.05 4.29
N ARG A 101 -8.68 -23.60 3.13
CA ARG A 101 -8.86 -24.29 1.86
C ARG A 101 -8.15 -25.65 1.84
N GLU A 102 -6.95 -25.75 2.41
CA GLU A 102 -6.22 -27.01 2.59
C GLU A 102 -7.02 -28.00 3.45
N TYR A 103 -7.61 -27.53 4.55
CA TYR A 103 -8.50 -28.35 5.38
C TYR A 103 -9.69 -28.88 4.56
N PHE A 104 -10.37 -28.04 3.78
CA PHE A 104 -11.47 -28.50 2.94
C PHE A 104 -11.05 -29.47 1.82
N VAL A 105 -9.85 -29.30 1.25
CA VAL A 105 -9.28 -30.25 0.28
C VAL A 105 -9.10 -31.63 0.90
N SER A 106 -8.66 -31.70 2.17
CA SER A 106 -8.44 -32.97 2.87
C SER A 106 -9.74 -33.74 3.20
N LEU A 107 -10.90 -33.09 3.11
CA LEU A 107 -12.18 -33.63 3.56
C LEU A 107 -12.78 -34.66 2.59
N HIS A 108 -12.37 -34.65 1.31
CA HIS A 108 -12.90 -35.57 0.31
C HIS A 108 -11.80 -35.98 -0.70
N PRO A 109 -11.77 -37.23 -1.19
CA PRO A 109 -10.76 -37.70 -2.15
C PRO A 109 -10.69 -36.87 -3.45
N ARG A 110 -11.84 -36.29 -3.86
CA ARG A 110 -11.93 -35.37 -5.01
C ARG A 110 -11.67 -33.90 -4.66
N GLY A 111 -11.32 -33.59 -3.41
CA GLY A 111 -11.10 -32.22 -2.93
C GLY A 111 -10.03 -31.49 -3.72
N SER A 112 -8.95 -32.17 -4.09
CA SER A 112 -7.87 -31.61 -4.92
C SER A 112 -8.26 -31.36 -6.38
N GLU A 113 -9.29 -32.05 -6.89
CA GLU A 113 -9.84 -31.79 -8.23
C GLU A 113 -10.77 -30.57 -8.22
N LEU A 114 -11.50 -30.37 -7.11
CA LEU A 114 -12.54 -29.35 -6.99
C LEU A 114 -12.01 -28.01 -6.46
N ILE A 115 -11.00 -28.05 -5.59
CA ILE A 115 -10.38 -26.88 -4.98
C ILE A 115 -8.91 -26.89 -5.40
N ALA A 116 -8.59 -26.13 -6.45
CA ALA A 116 -7.21 -25.93 -6.88
C ALA A 116 -6.45 -25.13 -5.82
N LEU A 117 -5.55 -25.78 -5.09
CA LEU A 117 -4.55 -25.10 -4.28
C LEU A 117 -3.46 -24.58 -5.21
N ASP A 118 -3.04 -23.33 -5.01
CA ASP A 118 -1.96 -22.77 -5.80
C ASP A 118 -0.66 -23.50 -5.46
N ALA A 119 0.02 -24.01 -6.49
CA ALA A 119 1.32 -24.65 -6.29
C ALA A 119 2.36 -23.56 -5.97
N PRO A 120 3.35 -23.84 -5.09
CA PRO A 120 4.46 -22.91 -4.82
C PRO A 120 5.19 -22.47 -6.08
N GLN A 121 5.12 -23.30 -7.13
CA GLN A 121 5.74 -23.09 -8.44
C GLN A 121 4.90 -22.20 -9.38
N SER A 122 3.57 -22.21 -9.27
CA SER A 122 2.67 -21.38 -10.10
C SER A 122 2.39 -20.00 -9.49
N GLY A 123 2.52 -19.85 -8.18
CA GLY A 123 2.12 -18.63 -7.47
C GLY A 123 0.60 -18.52 -7.34
N GLU A 124 0.14 -17.62 -6.45
CA GLU A 124 -1.28 -17.40 -6.15
C GLU A 124 -2.02 -17.02 -7.44
N LEU A 125 -3.00 -17.81 -7.88
CA LEU A 125 -3.74 -17.66 -9.14
C LEU A 125 -2.85 -17.54 -10.40
N GLY A 126 -1.66 -18.18 -10.40
CA GLY A 126 -0.72 -18.12 -11.52
C GLY A 126 0.17 -16.87 -11.55
N VAL A 127 0.09 -16.00 -10.53
CA VAL A 127 0.94 -14.81 -10.40
C VAL A 127 2.08 -15.10 -9.43
N ARG A 128 3.31 -15.11 -9.94
CA ARG A 128 4.51 -15.19 -9.10
C ARG A 128 4.72 -13.87 -8.39
N TYR A 129 4.36 -13.81 -7.11
CA TYR A 129 4.84 -12.77 -6.21
C TYR A 129 6.36 -12.94 -6.03
N ALA A 130 7.15 -12.26 -6.86
CA ALA A 130 8.59 -12.22 -6.71
C ALA A 130 8.98 -11.37 -5.49
N ARG A 131 10.23 -11.47 -5.01
CA ARG A 131 10.80 -10.55 -4.01
C ARG A 131 10.69 -9.07 -4.41
N SER A 132 10.38 -8.76 -5.67
CA SER A 132 10.14 -7.42 -6.22
C SER A 132 8.67 -7.02 -6.37
N SER A 133 7.69 -7.90 -6.09
CA SER A 133 6.27 -7.55 -6.24
C SER A 133 5.80 -6.43 -5.32
N PHE A 134 6.49 -6.19 -4.19
CA PHE A 134 6.23 -5.03 -3.34
C PHE A 134 6.47 -3.70 -4.08
N LEU A 135 7.26 -3.68 -5.17
CA LEU A 135 7.45 -2.48 -6.00
C LEU A 135 6.18 -2.08 -6.77
N PHE A 136 5.21 -2.98 -6.90
CA PHE A 136 3.99 -2.78 -7.67
C PHE A 136 2.74 -2.69 -6.78
N THR A 137 2.91 -2.39 -5.50
CA THR A 137 1.79 -2.22 -4.57
C THR A 137 1.22 -0.80 -4.66
N MET A 138 0.00 -0.62 -4.16
CA MET A 138 -0.55 0.74 -3.99
C MET A 138 0.35 1.60 -3.08
N ALA A 139 1.00 0.99 -2.08
CA ALA A 139 1.92 1.66 -1.17
C ALA A 139 3.16 2.22 -1.90
N SER A 140 3.79 1.43 -2.77
CA SER A 140 4.97 1.87 -3.52
C SER A 140 4.65 2.96 -4.54
N MET A 141 3.48 2.89 -5.20
CA MET A 141 3.02 3.91 -6.12
C MET A 141 2.80 5.25 -5.41
N VAL A 142 2.05 5.25 -4.31
CA VAL A 142 1.83 6.47 -3.51
C VAL A 142 3.15 6.96 -2.91
N GLY A 143 4.00 6.06 -2.44
CA GLY A 143 5.33 6.39 -1.93
C GLY A 143 6.22 7.07 -2.96
N ALA A 144 6.18 6.63 -4.22
CA ALA A 144 6.91 7.26 -5.31
C ALA A 144 6.41 8.67 -5.61
N VAL A 145 5.10 8.86 -5.70
CA VAL A 145 4.50 10.19 -5.87
C VAL A 145 4.88 11.10 -4.71
N ASN A 146 4.83 10.61 -3.47
CA ASN A 146 5.18 11.38 -2.29
C ASN A 146 6.67 11.71 -2.22
N ALA A 147 7.54 10.81 -2.69
CA ALA A 147 8.97 11.04 -2.77
C ALA A 147 9.33 12.14 -3.80
N VAL A 148 8.64 12.16 -4.95
CA VAL A 148 8.75 13.25 -5.94
C VAL A 148 8.32 14.58 -5.33
N LEU A 149 7.18 14.59 -4.62
CA LEU A 149 6.70 15.77 -3.90
C LEU A 149 7.73 16.26 -2.85
N GLY A 150 8.31 15.35 -2.08
CA GLY A 150 9.35 15.67 -1.10
C GLY A 150 10.60 16.27 -1.74
N GLY A 151 11.06 15.72 -2.87
CA GLY A 151 12.17 16.28 -3.64
C GLY A 151 11.86 17.67 -4.19
N ALA A 152 10.64 17.89 -4.71
CA ALA A 152 10.19 19.19 -5.19
C ALA A 152 10.14 20.23 -4.05
N LEU A 153 9.64 19.84 -2.87
CA LEU A 153 9.63 20.68 -1.67
C LEU A 153 11.04 21.11 -1.26
N VAL A 154 12.01 20.20 -1.30
CA VAL A 154 13.41 20.53 -0.99
C VAL A 154 13.99 21.51 -2.01
N THR A 155 13.79 21.27 -3.31
CA THR A 155 14.23 22.21 -4.36
C THR A 155 13.62 23.60 -4.14
N LEU A 156 12.31 23.67 -3.89
CA LEU A 156 11.61 24.93 -3.64
C LEU A 156 12.14 25.64 -2.39
N ALA A 157 12.39 24.91 -1.30
CA ALA A 157 12.97 25.47 -0.09
C ALA A 157 14.38 26.02 -0.33
N LEU A 158 15.24 25.29 -1.03
CA LEU A 158 16.60 25.71 -1.34
C LEU A 158 16.65 26.98 -2.19
N VAL A 159 15.80 27.08 -3.22
CA VAL A 159 15.73 28.28 -4.05
C VAL A 159 15.05 29.43 -3.31
N GLY A 160 13.87 29.19 -2.75
CA GLY A 160 12.99 30.25 -2.22
C GLY A 160 13.38 30.78 -0.84
N VAL A 161 13.96 29.95 0.02
CA VAL A 161 14.33 30.33 1.40
C VAL A 161 15.82 30.60 1.52
N PHE A 162 16.64 29.77 0.88
CA PHE A 162 18.11 29.82 1.04
C PHE A 162 18.83 30.52 -0.12
N GLY A 163 18.13 30.91 -1.20
CA GLY A 163 18.72 31.61 -2.34
C GLY A 163 19.77 30.77 -3.09
N VAL A 164 19.71 29.44 -2.98
CA VAL A 164 20.60 28.54 -3.70
C VAL A 164 20.27 28.59 -5.19
N SER A 165 21.30 28.53 -6.05
CA SER A 165 21.08 28.50 -7.49
C SER A 165 20.29 27.26 -7.93
N GLU A 166 19.57 27.38 -9.05
CA GLU A 166 18.57 26.39 -9.46
C GLU A 166 19.15 24.99 -9.68
N LEU A 167 20.32 24.87 -10.33
CA LEU A 167 20.95 23.58 -10.62
C LEU A 167 21.32 22.78 -9.36
N PRO A 168 22.08 23.32 -8.39
CA PRO A 168 22.38 22.59 -7.16
C PRO A 168 21.12 22.32 -6.31
N ALA A 169 20.14 23.22 -6.31
CA ALA A 169 18.87 22.98 -5.63
C ALA A 169 18.10 21.80 -6.24
N GLN A 170 18.00 21.75 -7.57
CA GLN A 170 17.29 20.69 -8.29
C GLN A 170 17.97 19.34 -8.13
N THR A 171 19.30 19.29 -8.23
CA THR A 171 20.06 18.05 -8.00
C THR A 171 19.90 17.55 -6.57
N ALA A 172 19.94 18.44 -5.57
CA ALA A 172 19.66 18.08 -4.18
C ALA A 172 18.24 17.52 -4.01
N GLY A 173 17.22 18.16 -4.61
CA GLY A 173 15.85 17.66 -4.59
C GLY A 173 15.68 16.29 -5.22
N ILE A 174 16.33 16.02 -6.36
CA ILE A 174 16.33 14.69 -7.01
C ILE A 174 16.96 13.66 -6.09
N VAL A 175 18.11 13.96 -5.48
CA VAL A 175 18.80 13.06 -4.55
C VAL A 175 17.92 12.78 -3.33
N ILE A 176 17.32 13.80 -2.72
CA ILE A 176 16.43 13.59 -1.57
C ILE A 176 15.18 12.80 -1.97
N GLY A 177 14.58 13.08 -3.13
CA GLY A 177 13.46 12.29 -3.65
C GLY A 177 13.83 10.82 -3.82
N ALA A 178 14.99 10.53 -4.42
CA ALA A 178 15.48 9.16 -4.56
C ALA A 178 15.74 8.48 -3.21
N LEU A 179 16.27 9.22 -2.23
CA LEU A 179 16.48 8.71 -0.87
C LEU A 179 15.15 8.43 -0.15
N LEU A 180 14.15 9.32 -0.28
CA LEU A 180 12.81 9.13 0.28
C LEU A 180 12.11 7.91 -0.34
N LEU A 181 12.19 7.75 -1.66
CA LEU A 181 11.67 6.56 -2.33
C LEU A 181 12.37 5.30 -1.81
N THR A 182 13.70 5.30 -1.78
CA THR A 182 14.48 4.17 -1.30
C THR A 182 14.14 3.83 0.16
N ALA A 183 14.02 4.83 1.04
CA ALA A 183 13.62 4.66 2.43
C ALA A 183 12.22 4.07 2.55
N THR A 184 11.27 4.54 1.74
CA THR A 184 9.90 4.03 1.70
C THR A 184 9.85 2.56 1.28
N LEU A 185 10.58 2.20 0.23
CA LEU A 185 10.67 0.83 -0.25
C LEU A 185 11.38 -0.10 0.76
N ILE A 186 12.40 0.40 1.48
CA ILE A 186 13.05 -0.34 2.57
C ILE A 186 12.08 -0.54 3.73
N TYR A 187 11.32 0.49 4.11
CA TYR A 187 10.32 0.43 5.16
C TYR A 187 9.26 -0.63 4.84
N GLU A 188 8.66 -0.59 3.64
CA GLU A 188 7.70 -1.57 3.17
C GLU A 188 8.28 -2.99 3.19
N ARG A 189 9.50 -3.17 2.64
CA ARG A 189 10.18 -4.47 2.65
C ARG A 189 10.45 -5.02 4.05
N ARG A 190 10.83 -4.16 5.00
CA ARG A 190 11.12 -4.57 6.39
C ARG A 190 9.82 -4.96 7.09
N ARG A 191 8.74 -4.20 6.88
CA ARG A 191 7.47 -4.44 7.53
C ARG A 191 6.80 -5.72 7.02
N ILE A 192 6.79 -5.93 5.70
CA ILE A 192 6.28 -7.16 5.11
C ILE A 192 7.10 -8.36 5.62
N ARG A 193 8.44 -8.28 5.63
CA ARG A 193 9.28 -9.37 6.14
C ARG A 193 9.08 -9.70 7.61
N ALA A 194 8.78 -8.71 8.45
CA ALA A 194 8.49 -8.95 9.86
C ALA A 194 7.15 -9.66 10.09
N ALA A 195 6.23 -9.58 9.12
CA ALA A 195 4.92 -10.21 9.19
C ALA A 195 4.85 -11.57 8.46
N THR A 196 5.80 -11.84 7.55
CA THR A 196 5.84 -13.07 6.76
C THR A 196 6.62 -14.17 7.42
#